data_AF-A0A5B0G442-F1
#
_entry.id   AF-A0A5B0G442-F1
#
_cell.length_a   1.000
_cell.length_b   1.000
_cell.length_c   1.000
_cell.angle_alpha   90.00
_cell.angle_beta   90.00
_cell.angle_gamma   90.00
#
_symmetry.space_group_name_H-M   'P 1'
#
loop_
_entity.id
_entity.type
_entity.pdbx_description
1 polymer ?
#
loop_
_entity_poly.entity_id
_entity_poly.type
_entity_poly.pdbx_seq_one_letter_code
_entity_poly.pdbx_strand_id
1 'polypeptide(L)'
;MSDLQPPSVTGRDHALKIASEGEFLDGVFRVERYNHSLVDITPGSSSSSAPIIVTEIYPNKALQQIDEAIARVRRLNQDARAYVSAALDKRPDCEALERKLLHDNPGFSQVTYDLVINDAFAAQSTQLAQR
;
A
#
# COMPACT_ATOMS: atom_id res chain seq x y z
N MET A 1 14.14 31.89 3.91
CA MET A 1 12.88 31.37 4.47
C MET A 1 12.46 30.23 3.56
N SER A 2 12.72 29.00 3.97
CA SER A 2 12.31 27.82 3.20
C SER A 2 10.94 27.43 3.70
N ASP A 3 9.93 27.70 2.88
CA ASP A 3 8.58 27.20 3.09
C ASP A 3 8.64 25.67 3.11
N LEU A 4 8.46 25.13 4.31
CA LEU A 4 8.21 23.72 4.56
C LEU A 4 6.84 23.40 3.97
N GLN A 5 6.83 23.03 2.70
CA GLN A 5 5.66 22.47 2.05
C GLN A 5 5.25 21.21 2.85
N PRO A 6 4.01 21.15 3.37
CA PRO A 6 3.62 20.06 4.26
C PRO A 6 3.69 18.73 3.50
N PRO A 7 4.32 17.69 4.07
CA PRO A 7 4.53 16.38 3.43
C PRO A 7 3.24 15.65 3.03
N SER A 8 2.06 16.18 3.38
CA SER A 8 0.76 15.52 3.19
C SER A 8 0.10 15.77 1.82
N VAL A 9 0.37 16.92 1.18
CA VAL A 9 -0.23 17.28 -0.12
C VAL A 9 0.43 16.48 -1.25
N THR A 10 1.76 16.37 -1.23
CA THR A 10 2.52 15.61 -2.24
C THR A 10 2.16 14.13 -2.26
N GLY A 11 1.90 13.52 -1.10
CA GLY A 11 1.50 12.11 -1.01
C GLY A 11 0.12 11.84 -1.61
N ARG A 12 -0.86 12.72 -1.34
CA ARG A 12 -2.21 12.63 -1.88
C ARG A 12 -2.21 12.81 -3.40
N ASP A 13 -1.58 13.86 -3.89
CA ASP A 13 -1.55 14.20 -5.32
C ASP A 13 -0.85 13.11 -6.13
N HIS A 14 0.22 12.53 -5.58
CA HIS A 14 0.92 11.43 -6.22
C HIS A 14 0.06 10.15 -6.26
N ALA A 15 -0.68 9.84 -5.18
CA ALA A 15 -1.61 8.72 -5.19
C ALA A 15 -2.74 8.92 -6.21
N LEU A 16 -3.32 10.11 -6.27
CA LEU A 16 -4.36 10.48 -7.25
C LEU A 16 -3.85 10.41 -8.69
N LYS A 17 -2.64 10.89 -8.95
CA LYS A 17 -2.03 10.81 -10.28
C LYS A 17 -1.92 9.38 -10.76
N ILE A 18 -1.35 8.49 -9.94
CA ILE A 18 -1.23 7.07 -10.31
C ILE A 18 -2.60 6.42 -10.44
N ALA A 19 -3.55 6.75 -9.57
CA ALA A 19 -4.91 6.22 -9.68
C ALA A 19 -5.62 6.65 -10.97
N SER A 20 -5.31 7.85 -11.48
CA SER A 20 -5.94 8.41 -12.67
C SER A 20 -5.25 8.01 -13.98
N GLU A 21 -3.93 7.80 -13.95
CA GLU A 21 -3.10 7.54 -15.14
C GLU A 21 -2.63 6.08 -15.25
N GLY A 22 -2.64 5.33 -14.14
CA GLY A 22 -2.11 3.98 -14.05
C GLY A 22 -3.16 2.88 -14.18
N GLU A 23 -2.69 1.64 -14.08
CA GLU A 23 -3.54 0.46 -14.06
C GLU A 23 -4.45 0.44 -12.82
N PHE A 24 -5.68 -0.05 -13.00
CA PHE A 24 -6.73 0.03 -11.98
C PHE A 24 -6.29 -0.53 -10.61
N LEU A 25 -5.69 -1.71 -10.58
CA LEU A 25 -5.25 -2.35 -9.33
C LEU A 25 -4.10 -1.59 -8.66
N ASP A 26 -3.16 -1.07 -9.44
CA ASP A 26 -2.06 -0.26 -8.93
C ASP A 26 -2.57 1.08 -8.36
N GLY A 27 -3.56 1.68 -9.03
CA GLY A 27 -4.23 2.88 -8.55
C GLY A 27 -4.97 2.66 -7.23
N VAL A 28 -5.76 1.59 -7.12
CA VAL A 28 -6.42 1.20 -5.85
C VAL A 28 -5.38 0.92 -4.76
N PHE A 29 -4.27 0.25 -5.08
CA PHE A 29 -3.17 0.05 -4.14
C PHE A 29 -2.61 1.37 -3.60
N ARG A 30 -2.36 2.36 -4.46
CA ARG A 30 -1.81 3.66 -4.04
C ARG A 30 -2.77 4.42 -3.14
N VAL A 31 -4.07 4.38 -3.44
CA VAL A 31 -5.10 5.01 -2.62
C VAL A 31 -5.17 4.35 -1.25
N GLU A 32 -5.24 3.02 -1.19
CA GLU A 32 -5.29 2.29 0.08
C GLU A 32 -4.03 2.51 0.92
N ARG A 33 -2.84 2.52 0.29
CA ARG A 33 -1.56 2.81 0.95
C ARG A 33 -1.54 4.22 1.55
N TYR A 34 -2.03 5.22 0.81
CA TYR A 34 -2.15 6.59 1.30
C TYR A 34 -3.14 6.67 2.47
N ASN A 35 -4.33 6.09 2.32
CA ASN A 35 -5.36 6.10 3.35
C ASN A 35 -4.88 5.42 4.65
N HIS A 36 -4.15 4.32 4.54
CA HIS A 36 -3.56 3.66 5.70
C HIS A 36 -2.53 4.56 6.42
N SER A 37 -1.70 5.28 5.66
CA SER A 37 -0.72 6.20 6.23
C SER A 37 -1.33 7.34 7.04
N LEU A 38 -2.60 7.69 6.79
CA LEU A 38 -3.33 8.70 7.59
C LEU A 38 -3.69 8.19 8.99
N VAL A 39 -3.92 6.87 9.13
CA VAL A 39 -4.28 6.24 10.41
C VAL A 39 -3.07 6.12 11.33
N ASP A 40 -1.88 5.97 10.75
CA ASP A 40 -0.62 5.87 11.50
C ASP A 40 -0.12 7.23 12.05
N ILE A 41 -0.81 8.33 11.73
CA ILE A 41 -0.50 9.67 12.25
C ILE A 41 -1.12 9.83 13.65
N THR A 42 -0.25 9.94 14.66
CA THR A 42 -0.56 10.15 16.08
C THR A 42 -1.66 11.21 16.32
N PRO A 43 -2.61 10.99 17.25
CA PRO A 43 -3.60 12.02 17.61
C PRO A 43 -2.88 13.23 18.21
N GLY A 44 -2.76 14.29 17.42
CA GLY A 44 -2.00 15.50 17.77
C GLY A 44 -1.40 16.20 16.56
N SER A 45 -1.20 15.48 15.44
CA SER A 45 -0.82 16.09 14.17
C SER A 45 -2.07 16.41 13.36
N SER A 46 -2.37 17.69 13.22
CA SER A 46 -3.37 18.22 12.29
C SER A 46 -2.92 18.00 10.84
N SER A 47 -2.87 16.76 10.37
CA SER A 47 -2.78 16.47 8.94
C SER A 47 -4.18 16.73 8.37
N SER A 48 -4.36 17.87 7.70
CA SER A 48 -5.61 18.30 7.08
C SER A 48 -6.05 17.44 5.88
N SER A 49 -5.49 16.24 5.74
CA SER A 49 -5.62 15.47 4.51
C SER A 49 -6.65 14.37 4.72
N ALA A 50 -7.82 14.58 4.12
CA ALA A 50 -8.91 13.62 4.15
C ALA A 50 -8.50 12.32 3.44
N PRO A 51 -9.08 11.17 3.81
CA PRO A 51 -8.95 9.95 3.03
C PRO A 51 -9.45 10.19 1.59
N ILE A 52 -8.89 9.44 0.66
CA ILE A 52 -9.33 9.40 -0.73
C ILE A 52 -10.40 8.31 -0.86
N ILE A 53 -11.54 8.64 -1.44
CA ILE A 53 -12.64 7.70 -1.66
C ILE A 53 -12.47 7.04 -3.04
N VAL A 54 -12.19 5.74 -3.06
CA VAL A 54 -11.89 4.98 -4.31
C VAL A 54 -13.03 5.07 -5.33
N THR A 55 -14.29 5.06 -4.87
CA THR A 55 -15.47 5.18 -5.74
C THR A 55 -15.60 6.53 -6.44
N GLU A 56 -14.99 7.59 -5.88
CA GLU A 56 -14.98 8.91 -6.51
C GLU A 56 -13.93 9.00 -7.63
N ILE A 57 -12.86 8.21 -7.56
CA ILE A 57 -11.82 8.17 -8.60
C ILE A 57 -12.25 7.29 -9.78
N TYR A 58 -12.99 6.22 -9.51
CA TYR A 58 -13.41 5.26 -10.51
C TYR A 58 -14.94 5.24 -10.68
N PRO A 59 -15.57 6.35 -11.12
CA PRO A 59 -17.03 6.43 -11.24
C PRO A 59 -17.59 5.47 -12.29
N ASN A 60 -16.76 4.99 -13.21
CA ASN A 60 -17.13 4.04 -14.26
C ASN A 60 -16.97 2.57 -13.85
N LYS A 61 -16.51 2.28 -12.62
CA LYS A 61 -16.41 0.91 -12.09
C LYS A 61 -17.62 0.60 -11.22
N ALA A 62 -18.13 -0.62 -11.34
CA ALA A 62 -19.17 -1.09 -10.42
C ALA A 62 -18.61 -1.22 -9.00
N LEU A 63 -19.43 -0.95 -7.98
CA LEU A 63 -19.03 -1.07 -6.57
C LEU A 63 -18.40 -2.43 -6.26
N GLN A 64 -18.97 -3.51 -6.79
CA GLN A 64 -18.42 -4.87 -6.64
C GLN A 64 -16.98 -4.99 -7.16
N GLN A 65 -16.64 -4.34 -8.28
CA GLN A 65 -15.28 -4.38 -8.84
C GLN A 65 -14.29 -3.61 -7.97
N ILE A 66 -14.75 -2.53 -7.33
CA ILE A 66 -13.95 -1.74 -6.38
C ILE A 66 -13.71 -2.55 -5.11
N ASP A 67 -14.76 -3.17 -4.56
CA ASP A 67 -14.65 -4.02 -3.37
C ASP A 67 -13.70 -5.20 -3.61
N GLU A 68 -13.77 -5.83 -4.78
CA GLU A 68 -12.86 -6.90 -5.19
C GLU A 68 -11.42 -6.40 -5.30
N ALA A 69 -11.20 -5.23 -5.90
CA ALA A 69 -9.86 -4.64 -6.00
C ALA A 69 -9.26 -4.33 -4.62
N ILE A 70 -10.05 -3.77 -3.71
CA ILE A 70 -9.63 -3.51 -2.32
C ILE A 70 -9.29 -4.82 -1.61
N ALA A 71 -10.13 -5.87 -1.76
CA ALA A 71 -9.86 -7.18 -1.19
C ALA A 71 -8.55 -7.79 -1.72
N ARG A 72 -8.26 -7.60 -3.01
CA ARG A 72 -6.99 -8.03 -3.63
C ARG A 72 -5.79 -7.26 -3.11
N VAL A 73 -5.89 -5.94 -2.94
CA VAL A 73 -4.83 -5.13 -2.31
C VAL A 73 -4.56 -5.58 -0.87
N ARG A 74 -5.60 -5.90 -0.10
CA ARG A 74 -5.44 -6.43 1.27
C ARG A 74 -4.74 -7.79 1.28
N ARG A 75 -5.10 -8.69 0.35
CA ARG A 75 -4.44 -9.99 0.20
C ARG A 75 -2.96 -9.83 -0.16
N LEU A 76 -2.65 -8.98 -1.13
CA LEU A 76 -1.27 -8.66 -1.51
C LEU A 76 -0.44 -8.20 -0.30
N ASN A 77 -1.00 -7.30 0.52
CA ASN A 77 -0.34 -6.83 1.75
C ASN A 77 -0.11 -7.96 2.77
N GLN A 78 -1.06 -8.89 2.92
CA GLN A 78 -0.93 -10.02 3.85
C GLN A 78 0.15 -10.99 3.38
N ASP A 79 0.16 -11.35 2.09
CA ASP A 79 1.14 -12.26 1.51
C ASP A 79 2.55 -11.64 1.56
N ALA A 80 2.67 -10.33 1.30
CA ALA A 80 3.95 -9.62 1.40
C ALA A 80 4.50 -9.65 2.84
N ARG A 81 3.64 -9.45 3.85
CA ARG A 81 4.04 -9.58 5.27
C ARG A 81 4.47 -11.00 5.62
N ALA A 82 3.79 -12.02 5.11
CA ALA A 82 4.17 -13.41 5.34
C ALA A 82 5.54 -13.74 4.73
N TYR A 83 5.78 -13.29 3.49
CA TYR A 83 7.08 -13.39 2.84
C TYR A 83 8.18 -12.68 3.64
N VAL A 84 7.97 -11.40 3.99
CA VAL A 84 8.97 -10.59 4.71
C VAL A 84 9.29 -11.16 6.09
N SER A 85 8.27 -11.62 6.83
CA SER A 85 8.49 -12.29 8.12
C SER A 85 9.39 -13.51 7.96
N ALA A 86 9.14 -14.34 6.93
CA ALA A 86 9.98 -15.51 6.66
C ALA A 86 11.40 -15.15 6.22
N ALA A 87 11.55 -14.08 5.43
CA ALA A 87 12.84 -13.56 5.01
C ALA A 87 13.70 -13.08 6.19
N LEU A 88 13.10 -12.30 7.10
CA LEU A 88 13.79 -11.80 8.29
C LEU A 88 14.17 -12.91 9.27
N ASP A 89 13.29 -13.92 9.42
CA ASP A 89 13.56 -15.11 10.23
C ASP A 89 14.53 -16.10 9.55
N LYS A 90 15.00 -15.80 8.32
CA LYS A 90 15.87 -16.66 7.50
C LYS A 90 15.31 -18.07 7.33
N ARG A 91 13.99 -18.19 7.17
CA ARG A 91 13.32 -19.47 7.02
C ARG A 91 13.62 -20.08 5.64
N PRO A 92 13.75 -21.41 5.53
CA PRO A 92 14.08 -22.08 4.28
C PRO A 92 12.95 -22.00 3.22
N ASP A 93 11.73 -21.63 3.61
CA ASP A 93 10.58 -21.49 2.73
C ASP A 93 10.40 -20.08 2.15
N CYS A 94 11.34 -19.17 2.41
CA CYS A 94 11.28 -17.77 1.96
C CYS A 94 11.09 -17.64 0.43
N GLU A 95 11.89 -18.32 -0.38
CA GLU A 95 11.79 -18.29 -1.85
C GLU A 95 10.47 -18.90 -2.37
N ALA A 96 9.88 -19.84 -1.62
CA ALA A 96 8.57 -20.39 -1.97
C ALA A 96 7.45 -19.38 -1.70
N LEU A 97 7.56 -18.62 -0.60
CA LEU A 97 6.61 -17.56 -0.25
C LEU A 97 6.69 -16.37 -1.21
N GLU A 98 7.89 -16.00 -1.67
CA GLU A 98 8.06 -14.96 -2.70
C GLU A 98 7.36 -15.35 -4.01
N ARG A 99 7.58 -16.59 -4.49
CA ARG A 99 6.90 -17.09 -5.69
C ARG A 99 5.39 -17.15 -5.50
N LYS A 100 4.92 -17.55 -4.32
CA LYS A 100 3.50 -17.60 -3.98
C LYS A 100 2.88 -16.20 -3.97
N LEU A 101 3.55 -15.20 -3.40
CA LEU A 101 3.12 -13.80 -3.41
C LEU A 101 2.81 -13.32 -4.84
N LEU A 102 3.72 -13.57 -5.78
CA LEU A 102 3.57 -13.18 -7.18
C LEU A 102 2.48 -13.99 -7.91
N HIS A 103 2.40 -15.29 -7.63
CA HIS A 103 1.44 -16.19 -8.27
C HIS A 103 0.00 -15.93 -7.82
N ASP A 104 -0.22 -15.72 -6.52
CA ASP A 104 -1.55 -15.57 -5.92
C ASP A 104 -2.13 -14.16 -6.13
N ASN A 105 -1.30 -13.18 -6.49
CA ASN A 105 -1.70 -11.78 -6.66
C ASN A 105 -1.46 -11.24 -8.07
N PRO A 106 -1.92 -11.90 -9.16
CA PRO A 106 -1.65 -11.44 -10.51
C PRO A 106 -2.22 -10.05 -10.78
N GLY A 107 -1.66 -9.33 -11.75
CA GLY A 107 -2.22 -8.07 -12.26
C GLY A 107 -1.77 -6.78 -11.56
N PHE A 108 -0.89 -6.87 -10.56
CA PHE A 108 -0.13 -5.71 -10.07
C PHE A 108 1.16 -5.52 -10.85
N SER A 109 1.64 -4.29 -10.98
CA SER A 109 2.94 -4.01 -11.60
C SER A 109 4.11 -4.35 -10.67
N GLN A 110 5.31 -4.53 -11.25
CA GLN A 110 6.55 -4.75 -10.50
C GLN A 110 6.78 -3.66 -9.44
N VAL A 111 6.50 -2.40 -9.78
CA VAL A 111 6.65 -1.26 -8.86
C VAL A 111 5.74 -1.42 -7.63
N THR A 112 4.52 -1.93 -7.81
CA THR A 112 3.60 -2.19 -6.69
C THR A 112 4.11 -3.33 -5.80
N TYR A 113 4.65 -4.40 -6.39
CA TYR A 113 5.28 -5.48 -5.62
C TYR A 113 6.47 -5.00 -4.80
N ASP A 114 7.38 -4.23 -5.41
CA ASP A 114 8.55 -3.70 -4.72
C ASP A 114 8.14 -2.83 -3.53
N LEU A 115 7.09 -2.02 -3.70
CA LEU A 115 6.58 -1.15 -2.65
C LEU A 115 5.91 -1.89 -1.50
N VAL A 116 5.04 -2.87 -1.78
CA VAL A 116 4.36 -3.59 -0.72
C VAL A 116 5.33 -4.44 0.10
N ILE A 117 6.39 -4.96 -0.53
CA ILE A 117 7.47 -5.68 0.15
C ILE A 117 8.26 -4.70 1.04
N ASN A 118 8.65 -3.53 0.50
CA ASN A 118 9.36 -2.51 1.28
C ASN A 118 8.55 -2.01 2.48
N ASP A 119 7.25 -1.78 2.32
CA ASP A 119 6.35 -1.38 3.41
C ASP A 119 6.26 -2.47 4.48
N ALA A 120 6.20 -3.74 4.08
CA ALA A 120 6.21 -4.87 5.01
C ALA A 120 7.54 -4.96 5.79
N PHE A 121 8.68 -4.74 5.13
CA PHE A 121 9.99 -4.67 5.80
C PHE A 121 10.06 -3.52 6.82
N ALA A 122 9.58 -2.34 6.45
CA ALA A 122 9.56 -1.18 7.34
C ALA A 122 8.70 -1.46 8.59
N ALA A 123 7.49 -1.98 8.40
CA ALA A 123 6.57 -2.30 9.49
C ALA A 123 7.16 -3.33 10.47
N GLN A 124 7.77 -4.40 9.97
CA GLN A 124 8.36 -5.44 10.81
C GLN A 124 9.62 -4.93 11.55
N SER A 125 10.42 -4.09 10.90
CA SER A 125 11.61 -3.48 11.52
C SER A 125 11.24 -2.54 12.67
N THR A 126 10.18 -1.74 12.51
CA THR A 126 9.65 -0.90 13.60
C THR A 126 9.18 -1.73 14.79
N GLN A 127 8.51 -2.87 14.56
CA GLN A 127 8.07 -3.76 15.64
C GLN A 127 9.25 -4.39 16.41
N LEU A 128 10.33 -4.74 15.71
CA LEU A 128 11.55 -5.28 16.35
C LEU A 128 12.27 -4.22 17.19
N ALA A 129 12.31 -2.97 16.74
CA ALA A 129 12.95 -1.87 17.47
C ALA A 129 12.21 -1.46 18.76
N GLN A 130 10.94 -1.84 18.91
CA GLN A 130 10.10 -1.55 20.07
C GLN A 130 10.10 -2.67 21.14
N ARG A 131 10.83 -3.77 20.90
CA ARG A 131 11.00 -4.89 21.84
C ARG A 131 12.31 -4.78 22.60
#